data_AF-A0A673XQY8-F1
#
_entry.id   AF-A0A673XQY8-F1
#
_cell.length_a   1.000
_cell.length_b   1.000
_cell.length_c   1.000
_cell.angle_alpha   90.00
_cell.angle_beta   90.00
_cell.angle_gamma   90.00
#
_symmetry.space_group_name_H-M   'P 1'
#
loop_
_entity.id
_entity.type
_entity.pdbx_description
1 polymer ?
#
loop_
_entity_poly.entity_id
_entity_poly.type
_entity_poly.pdbx_seq_one_letter_code
_entity_poly.pdbx_strand_id
1 'polypeptide(L)'
;PPGVVTCLDEARHGFESGDYVIFTEVQGMAELNSCQPIEIKTLGPYTFSICDTTGFSDYVRGGIVSQVKMPQKVAFKSFTTSMAEPEFVVTDFAKFERPGQVHLGFQALHSYQRKHSRLPKPWCQADGEELVSLAKEVNSSQTGSAKVDELDDTLIKKLSFVSAGDLAPINAFIGGLAAQEVMKACTGKFMPMKQWLYFDALECLPEEEGGAMLTEEDCAPRNSRYDGQIAVFGIKLQEELAKQRYFLVGAGAIGCELLKNFAMIGLAGGEGEVIVTDMDTIEKSNLNRQFLFRPWDVTKMKSETAAAAVKQMNPSIRITGHQNRVGPETERVYDDDFFESLHGVANALDNVDARMYMDRRCVYYRKPLLESGTLGTKGNVQVVIPFLTESYSSSQDPPEKSIPICTLKNFPNAIEHTLQWARDEFEGLFKQPSENAMQYLTDAKFLERTLKLPGAQPLEVLEAVYKSLVIDCPHSWADCVTWARHHWQCQYSNNIHQLLHNFPPEQVYGTLSALAM
;
A
#
# COMPACT_ATOMS: atom_id res chain seq x y z
N PRO A 1 17.38 38.84 -15.95
CA PRO A 1 16.78 37.66 -16.59
C PRO A 1 16.65 36.54 -15.57
N PRO A 2 15.65 35.65 -15.70
CA PRO A 2 15.48 34.56 -14.74
C PRO A 2 16.74 33.68 -14.73
N GLY A 3 17.26 33.39 -13.52
CA GLY A 3 18.39 32.50 -13.35
C GLY A 3 18.05 31.08 -13.80
N VAL A 4 19.00 30.36 -14.38
CA VAL A 4 18.83 28.96 -14.80
C VAL A 4 19.71 28.08 -13.92
N VAL A 5 19.08 27.10 -13.28
CA VAL A 5 19.76 26.12 -12.42
C VAL A 5 19.88 24.81 -13.20
N THR A 6 21.06 24.20 -13.13
CA THR A 6 21.36 22.89 -13.73
C THR A 6 21.73 21.91 -12.62
N CYS A 7 21.08 20.75 -12.61
CA CYS A 7 21.34 19.67 -11.66
C CYS A 7 22.60 18.89 -12.04
N LEU A 8 23.13 18.11 -11.11
CA LEU A 8 24.22 17.17 -11.39
C LEU A 8 23.81 16.15 -12.47
N ASP A 9 24.79 15.67 -13.23
CA ASP A 9 24.57 14.67 -14.27
C ASP A 9 23.91 13.41 -13.68
N GLU A 10 22.98 12.82 -14.44
CA GLU A 10 22.19 11.64 -14.07
C GLU A 10 21.21 11.79 -12.89
N ALA A 11 21.20 12.94 -12.18
CA ALA A 11 20.25 13.23 -11.11
C ALA A 11 19.10 14.12 -11.61
N ARG A 12 17.96 13.51 -11.97
CA ARG A 12 16.74 14.27 -12.33
C ARG A 12 16.17 14.96 -11.09
N HIS A 13 15.74 16.23 -11.23
CA HIS A 13 15.19 16.98 -10.09
C HIS A 13 13.78 16.56 -9.69
N GLY A 14 12.96 16.04 -10.62
CA GLY A 14 11.59 15.61 -10.34
C GLY A 14 10.59 16.72 -9.97
N PHE A 15 11.01 17.98 -9.91
CA PHE A 15 10.12 19.12 -9.70
C PHE A 15 9.19 19.40 -10.90
N GLU A 16 8.09 20.09 -10.62
CA GLU A 16 7.10 20.59 -11.58
C GLU A 16 7.08 22.13 -11.62
N SER A 17 6.57 22.71 -12.71
CA SER A 17 6.41 24.17 -12.80
C SER A 17 5.38 24.65 -11.77
N GLY A 18 5.70 25.71 -11.03
CA GLY A 18 4.90 26.21 -9.91
C GLY A 18 5.29 25.63 -8.54
N ASP A 19 6.23 24.69 -8.50
CA ASP A 19 6.86 24.28 -7.25
C ASP A 19 7.70 25.43 -6.65
N TYR A 20 7.91 25.37 -5.33
CA TYR A 20 8.75 26.32 -4.61
C TYR A 20 9.98 25.61 -4.06
N VAL A 21 11.14 26.26 -4.13
CA VAL A 21 12.41 25.69 -3.67
C VAL A 21 13.21 26.67 -2.83
N ILE A 22 14.07 26.14 -1.97
CA ILE A 22 15.13 26.87 -1.28
C ILE A 22 16.49 26.27 -1.64
N PHE A 23 17.54 27.06 -1.47
CA PHE A 23 18.92 26.63 -1.71
C PHE A 23 19.72 26.67 -0.42
N THR A 24 20.69 25.77 -0.33
CA THR A 24 21.68 25.72 0.76
C THR A 24 23.03 25.34 0.17
N GLU A 25 24.12 25.71 0.84
CA GLU A 25 25.50 25.34 0.46
C GLU A 25 25.96 25.81 -0.94
N VAL A 26 25.26 26.77 -1.55
CA VAL A 26 25.69 27.40 -2.81
C VAL A 26 26.87 28.31 -2.55
N GLN A 27 28.02 28.05 -3.17
CA GLN A 27 29.22 28.88 -3.02
C GLN A 27 29.30 29.91 -4.14
N GLY A 28 29.73 31.12 -3.80
CA GLY A 28 29.80 32.26 -4.74
C GLY A 28 28.54 33.12 -4.77
N MET A 29 27.37 32.53 -4.53
CA MET A 29 26.06 33.21 -4.56
C MET A 29 25.33 33.04 -3.22
N ALA A 30 25.88 33.66 -2.17
CA ALA A 30 25.42 33.46 -0.79
C ALA A 30 24.00 33.98 -0.53
N GLU A 31 23.55 34.96 -1.31
CA GLU A 31 22.21 35.54 -1.26
C GLU A 31 21.15 34.46 -1.49
N LEU A 32 21.42 33.53 -2.42
CA LEU A 32 20.51 32.44 -2.79
C LEU A 32 20.28 31.46 -1.62
N ASN A 33 21.28 31.26 -0.75
CA ASN A 33 21.16 30.40 0.43
C ASN A 33 20.23 30.97 1.52
N SER A 34 19.95 32.28 1.47
CA SER A 34 19.12 32.97 2.46
C SER A 34 17.75 33.39 1.90
N CYS A 35 17.45 33.02 0.66
CA CYS A 35 16.19 33.38 0.02
C CYS A 35 15.00 32.65 0.67
N GLN A 36 13.87 33.36 0.74
CA GLN A 36 12.57 32.72 0.95
C GLN A 36 12.25 31.78 -0.22
N PRO A 37 11.33 30.81 -0.07
CA PRO A 37 11.00 29.87 -1.13
C PRO A 37 10.69 30.57 -2.46
N ILE A 38 11.36 30.13 -3.52
CA ILE A 38 11.30 30.72 -4.86
C ILE A 38 10.47 29.82 -5.76
N GLU A 39 9.47 30.37 -6.44
CA GLU A 39 8.72 29.65 -7.46
C GLU A 39 9.60 29.32 -8.66
N ILE A 40 9.51 28.09 -9.16
CA ILE A 40 10.31 27.61 -10.29
C ILE A 40 9.47 27.36 -11.53
N LYS A 41 10.15 27.36 -12.68
CA LYS A 41 9.62 26.87 -13.95
C LYS A 41 10.56 25.84 -14.55
N THR A 42 10.04 24.64 -14.79
CA THR A 42 10.81 23.52 -15.36
C THR A 42 11.16 23.81 -16.82
N LEU A 43 12.44 23.65 -17.18
CA LEU A 43 12.94 23.82 -18.55
C LEU A 43 13.33 22.49 -19.21
N GLY A 44 13.62 21.47 -18.40
CA GLY A 44 13.93 20.11 -18.81
C GLY A 44 14.00 19.19 -17.59
N PRO A 45 14.46 17.93 -17.73
CA PRO A 45 14.57 16.99 -16.60
C PRO A 45 15.74 17.29 -15.64
N TYR A 46 16.68 18.15 -16.06
CA TYR A 46 17.87 18.53 -15.30
C TYR A 46 18.00 20.03 -15.10
N THR A 47 17.06 20.84 -15.63
CA THR A 47 17.15 22.29 -15.61
C THR A 47 15.82 22.96 -15.31
N PHE A 48 15.86 24.02 -14.53
CA PHE A 48 14.70 24.85 -14.20
C PHE A 48 15.14 26.31 -14.00
N SER A 49 14.22 27.25 -14.20
CA SER A 49 14.46 28.66 -13.94
C SER A 49 13.92 29.10 -12.59
N ILE A 50 14.59 30.08 -11.98
CA ILE A 50 14.24 30.72 -10.71
C ILE A 50 13.98 32.23 -10.91
N CYS A 51 13.96 33.00 -9.82
CA CYS A 51 13.80 34.45 -9.84
C CYS A 51 14.93 35.16 -10.62
N ASP A 52 14.82 36.49 -10.77
CA ASP A 52 15.89 37.29 -11.37
C ASP A 52 17.12 37.30 -10.47
N THR A 53 18.25 36.83 -10.99
CA THR A 53 19.53 36.73 -10.25
C THR A 53 20.53 37.81 -10.67
N THR A 54 20.13 38.82 -11.45
CA THR A 54 21.03 39.88 -11.94
C THR A 54 21.72 40.68 -10.83
N GLY A 55 21.08 40.79 -9.66
CA GLY A 55 21.65 41.48 -8.50
C GLY A 55 22.45 40.58 -7.56
N PHE A 56 22.66 39.30 -7.91
CA PHE A 56 23.35 38.34 -7.05
C PHE A 56 24.82 38.22 -7.43
N SER A 57 25.62 37.74 -6.47
CA SER A 57 27.04 37.46 -6.67
C SER A 57 27.26 36.27 -7.63
N ASP A 58 28.43 36.22 -8.27
CA ASP A 58 28.76 35.16 -9.23
C ASP A 58 28.85 33.78 -8.58
N TYR A 59 28.16 32.79 -9.16
CA TYR A 59 28.23 31.40 -8.72
C TYR A 59 29.64 30.82 -8.88
N VAL A 60 30.07 30.01 -7.91
CA VAL A 60 31.36 29.31 -7.93
C VAL A 60 31.18 27.80 -8.05
N ARG A 61 30.54 27.14 -7.07
CA ARG A 61 30.36 25.68 -7.05
C ARG A 61 29.33 25.24 -6.01
N GLY A 62 28.90 23.98 -6.11
CA GLY A 62 28.09 23.31 -5.10
C GLY A 62 26.67 23.85 -4.98
N GLY A 63 25.94 23.31 -4.00
CA GLY A 63 24.57 23.73 -3.72
C GLY A 63 23.60 22.57 -3.68
N ILE A 64 22.68 22.64 -2.72
CA ILE A 64 21.59 21.69 -2.55
C ILE A 64 20.29 22.47 -2.71
N VAL A 65 19.43 22.00 -3.61
CA VAL A 65 18.08 22.50 -3.78
C VAL A 65 17.11 21.62 -3.01
N SER A 66 16.25 22.23 -2.20
CA SER A 66 15.22 21.56 -1.43
C SER A 66 13.84 22.11 -1.77
N GLN A 67 12.91 21.23 -2.12
CA GLN A 67 11.53 21.63 -2.37
C GLN A 67 10.82 22.02 -1.06
N VAL A 68 10.08 23.13 -1.12
CA VAL A 68 9.23 23.59 -0.03
C VAL A 68 7.78 23.51 -0.47
N LYS A 69 6.99 22.69 0.23
CA LYS A 69 5.55 22.56 -0.04
C LYS A 69 4.81 23.71 0.62
N MET A 70 4.37 24.67 -0.20
CA MET A 70 3.64 25.85 0.26
C MET A 70 2.18 25.50 0.64
N PRO A 71 1.63 26.05 1.74
CA PRO A 71 0.22 25.85 2.08
C PRO A 71 -0.71 26.43 1.01
N GLN A 72 -1.68 25.64 0.56
CA GLN A 72 -2.70 26.07 -0.39
C GLN A 72 -4.06 26.21 0.30
N LYS A 73 -4.75 27.33 0.07
CA LYS A 73 -6.14 27.50 0.49
C LYS A 73 -7.06 26.84 -0.54
N VAL A 74 -7.86 25.87 -0.09
CA VAL A 74 -8.88 25.22 -0.93
C VAL A 74 -10.26 25.72 -0.48
N ALA A 75 -11.00 26.34 -1.40
CA ALA A 75 -12.35 26.83 -1.13
C ALA A 75 -13.40 25.77 -1.49
N PHE A 76 -14.35 25.56 -0.58
CA PHE A 76 -15.47 24.64 -0.76
C PHE A 76 -16.78 25.42 -0.89
N LYS A 77 -17.62 25.06 -1.87
CA LYS A 77 -19.01 25.50 -1.95
C LYS A 77 -19.82 24.87 -0.81
N SER A 78 -20.90 25.54 -0.40
CA SER A 78 -21.90 24.98 0.51
C SER A 78 -22.58 23.76 -0.11
N PHE A 79 -23.19 22.89 0.71
CA PHE A 79 -23.91 21.71 0.21
C PHE A 79 -24.93 22.08 -0.88
N THR A 80 -25.81 23.05 -0.61
CA THR A 80 -26.86 23.49 -1.56
C THR A 80 -26.27 24.02 -2.87
N THR A 81 -25.24 24.87 -2.80
CA THR A 81 -24.59 25.41 -4.01
C THR A 81 -23.86 24.32 -4.78
N SER A 82 -23.16 23.42 -4.08
CA SER A 82 -22.43 22.31 -4.69
C SER A 82 -23.35 21.26 -5.31
N MET A 83 -24.61 21.16 -4.88
CA MET A 83 -25.60 20.26 -5.46
C MET A 83 -26.16 20.81 -6.78
N ALA A 84 -26.25 22.14 -6.93
CA ALA A 84 -26.66 22.79 -8.18
C ALA A 84 -25.48 22.95 -9.18
N GLU A 85 -24.25 23.01 -8.67
CA GLU A 85 -23.04 23.17 -9.48
C GLU A 85 -21.94 22.21 -9.01
N PRO A 86 -22.12 20.89 -9.21
CA PRO A 86 -21.21 19.87 -8.70
C PRO A 86 -19.85 19.91 -9.38
N GLU A 87 -18.82 19.62 -8.57
CA GLU A 87 -17.45 19.34 -8.99
C GLU A 87 -17.16 17.88 -8.62
N PHE A 88 -17.00 17.04 -9.64
CA PHE A 88 -16.89 15.60 -9.49
C PHE A 88 -15.43 15.14 -9.41
N VAL A 89 -15.15 14.24 -8.47
CA VAL A 89 -13.92 13.45 -8.43
C VAL A 89 -14.19 12.15 -9.17
N VAL A 90 -13.56 11.97 -10.33
CA VAL A 90 -13.69 10.77 -11.15
C VAL A 90 -12.99 9.59 -10.46
N THR A 91 -13.74 8.51 -10.22
CA THR A 91 -13.23 7.28 -9.58
C THR A 91 -12.79 6.23 -10.61
N ASP A 92 -13.42 6.24 -11.79
CA ASP A 92 -13.10 5.36 -12.91
C ASP A 92 -13.18 6.16 -14.21
N PHE A 93 -12.04 6.28 -14.90
CA PHE A 93 -11.94 7.03 -16.15
C PHE A 93 -12.65 6.35 -17.33
N ALA A 94 -12.96 5.05 -17.25
CA ALA A 94 -13.83 4.39 -18.23
C ALA A 94 -15.31 4.76 -18.06
N LYS A 95 -15.69 5.33 -16.91
CA LYS A 95 -17.06 5.69 -16.52
C LYS A 95 -17.22 7.22 -16.37
N PHE A 96 -16.55 7.99 -17.22
CA PHE A 96 -16.41 9.46 -17.07
C PHE A 96 -17.73 10.22 -16.94
N GLU A 97 -18.79 9.76 -17.61
CA GLU A 97 -20.11 10.41 -17.61
C GLU A 97 -21.02 9.97 -16.44
N ARG A 98 -20.70 8.88 -15.75
CA ARG A 98 -21.55 8.32 -14.68
C ARG A 98 -21.74 9.24 -13.47
N PRO A 99 -20.76 10.03 -12.98
CA PRO A 99 -20.96 10.88 -11.80
C PRO A 99 -22.16 11.82 -11.93
N GLY A 100 -22.39 12.42 -13.10
CA GLY A 100 -23.56 13.29 -13.34
C GLY A 100 -24.88 12.52 -13.28
N GLN A 101 -24.93 11.34 -13.89
CA GLN A 101 -26.11 10.45 -13.87
C GLN A 101 -26.46 10.03 -12.44
N VAL A 102 -25.46 9.55 -11.70
CA VAL A 102 -25.63 9.06 -10.33
C VAL A 102 -25.96 10.19 -9.37
N HIS A 103 -25.44 11.40 -9.59
CA HIS A 103 -25.81 12.60 -8.83
C HIS A 103 -27.32 12.89 -8.89
N LEU A 104 -27.92 12.77 -10.08
CA LEU A 104 -29.37 12.90 -10.26
C LEU A 104 -30.10 11.69 -9.66
N GLY A 105 -29.55 10.49 -9.82
CA GLY A 105 -30.10 9.24 -9.28
C GLY A 105 -30.27 9.27 -7.76
N PHE A 106 -29.27 9.72 -7.00
CA PHE A 106 -29.37 9.85 -5.54
C PHE A 106 -30.39 10.91 -5.10
N GLN A 107 -30.51 12.01 -5.84
CA GLN A 107 -31.55 13.02 -5.58
C GLN A 107 -32.97 12.48 -5.85
N ALA A 108 -33.13 11.73 -6.93
CA ALA A 108 -34.36 11.02 -7.25
C ALA A 108 -34.70 9.98 -6.18
N LEU A 109 -33.71 9.24 -5.68
CA LEU A 109 -33.88 8.24 -4.63
C LEU A 109 -34.36 8.86 -3.32
N HIS A 110 -33.77 9.98 -2.89
CA HIS A 110 -34.27 10.73 -1.72
C HIS A 110 -35.69 11.27 -1.94
N SER A 111 -36.04 11.65 -3.16
CA SER A 111 -37.40 12.11 -3.49
C SER A 111 -38.41 10.97 -3.48
N TYR A 112 -38.03 9.80 -4.00
CA TYR A 112 -38.80 8.56 -3.90
C TYR A 112 -39.04 8.19 -2.43
N GLN A 113 -37.98 8.20 -1.60
CA GLN A 113 -38.08 7.87 -0.19
C GLN A 113 -39.00 8.84 0.58
N ARG A 114 -38.97 10.14 0.26
CA ARG A 114 -39.90 11.12 0.84
C ARG A 114 -41.35 10.85 0.44
N LYS A 115 -41.60 10.42 -0.80
CA LYS A 115 -42.94 10.15 -1.32
C LYS A 115 -43.54 8.86 -0.74
N HIS A 116 -42.74 7.80 -0.65
CA HIS A 116 -43.21 6.45 -0.27
C HIS A 116 -42.87 6.04 1.16
N SER A 117 -42.06 6.81 1.88
CA SER A 117 -41.52 6.46 3.21
C SER A 117 -40.76 5.13 3.26
N ARG A 118 -40.23 4.69 2.11
CA ARG A 118 -39.41 3.49 1.93
C ARG A 118 -38.47 3.66 0.74
N LEU A 119 -37.44 2.84 0.67
CA LEU A 119 -36.64 2.68 -0.55
C LEU A 119 -37.41 1.84 -1.60
N PRO A 120 -37.03 1.93 -2.88
CA PRO A 120 -37.46 0.96 -3.90
C PRO A 120 -37.25 -0.48 -3.44
N LYS A 121 -38.18 -1.36 -3.79
CA LYS A 121 -38.03 -2.80 -3.51
C LYS A 121 -36.91 -3.39 -4.38
N PRO A 122 -36.14 -4.36 -3.87
CA PRO A 122 -35.10 -5.03 -4.64
C PRO A 122 -35.62 -5.52 -5.98
N TRP A 123 -34.93 -5.14 -7.06
CA TRP A 123 -35.23 -5.58 -8.43
C TRP A 123 -36.65 -5.30 -8.95
N CYS A 124 -37.40 -4.41 -8.30
CA CYS A 124 -38.79 -4.13 -8.68
C CYS A 124 -38.90 -3.23 -9.91
N GLN A 125 -39.52 -3.73 -10.98
CA GLN A 125 -39.62 -3.01 -12.24
C GLN A 125 -40.44 -1.72 -12.12
N ALA A 126 -41.58 -1.78 -11.42
CA ALA A 126 -42.46 -0.63 -11.24
C ALA A 126 -41.77 0.49 -10.43
N ASP A 127 -41.09 0.14 -9.34
CA ASP A 127 -40.32 1.12 -8.55
C ASP A 127 -39.12 1.67 -9.35
N GLY A 128 -38.52 0.86 -10.23
CA GLY A 128 -37.47 1.28 -11.16
C GLY A 128 -37.94 2.32 -12.19
N GLU A 129 -39.10 2.10 -12.80
CA GLU A 129 -39.71 3.03 -13.76
C GLU A 129 -40.13 4.34 -13.10
N GLU A 130 -40.64 4.28 -11.88
CA GLU A 130 -40.94 5.47 -11.10
C GLU A 130 -39.66 6.26 -10.77
N LEU A 131 -38.57 5.58 -10.37
CA LEU A 131 -37.31 6.27 -10.08
C LEU A 131 -36.74 6.98 -11.32
N VAL A 132 -36.84 6.37 -12.51
CA VAL A 132 -36.45 7.00 -13.79
C VAL A 132 -37.28 8.26 -14.05
N SER A 133 -38.59 8.20 -13.80
CA SER A 133 -39.47 9.36 -13.96
C SER A 133 -39.11 10.49 -13.01
N LEU A 134 -38.86 10.18 -11.74
CA LEU A 134 -38.38 11.15 -10.75
C LEU A 134 -37.01 11.73 -11.13
N ALA A 135 -36.08 10.93 -11.64
CA ALA A 135 -34.78 11.40 -12.09
C ALA A 135 -34.89 12.35 -13.30
N LYS A 136 -35.81 12.07 -14.24
CA LYS A 136 -36.11 12.98 -15.37
C LYS A 136 -36.73 14.29 -14.87
N GLU A 137 -37.64 14.24 -13.90
CA GLU A 137 -38.19 15.44 -13.25
C GLU A 137 -37.09 16.27 -12.58
N VAL A 138 -36.22 15.63 -11.78
CA VAL A 138 -35.08 16.30 -11.15
C VAL A 138 -34.18 16.94 -12.21
N ASN A 139 -33.77 16.20 -13.25
CA ASN A 139 -32.91 16.71 -14.31
C ASN A 139 -33.53 17.91 -15.05
N SER A 140 -34.86 17.91 -15.27
CA SER A 140 -35.56 19.03 -15.91
C SER A 140 -35.52 20.32 -15.07
N SER A 141 -35.40 20.18 -13.75
CA SER A 141 -35.28 21.30 -12.80
C SER A 141 -33.85 21.80 -12.60
N GLN A 142 -32.83 21.02 -13.04
CA GLN A 142 -31.43 21.40 -12.93
C GLN A 142 -31.00 22.36 -14.05
N THR A 143 -29.94 23.11 -13.79
CA THR A 143 -29.27 23.97 -14.76
C THR A 143 -27.75 23.84 -14.61
N GLY A 144 -26.98 24.34 -15.59
CA GLY A 144 -25.52 24.33 -15.52
C GLY A 144 -24.93 22.91 -15.45
N SER A 145 -23.90 22.72 -14.62
CA SER A 145 -23.14 21.46 -14.53
C SER A 145 -23.87 20.31 -13.83
N ALA A 146 -25.00 20.57 -13.15
CA ALA A 146 -25.84 19.53 -12.57
C ALA A 146 -26.82 18.91 -13.58
N LYS A 147 -27.09 19.60 -14.69
CA LYS A 147 -27.98 19.09 -15.74
C LYS A 147 -27.20 18.16 -16.67
N VAL A 148 -27.82 17.04 -17.01
CA VAL A 148 -27.29 16.10 -18.00
C VAL A 148 -28.17 16.12 -19.25
N ASP A 149 -27.56 16.07 -20.43
CA ASP A 149 -28.28 16.17 -21.71
C ASP A 149 -29.17 14.95 -21.95
N GLU A 150 -28.64 13.75 -21.75
CA GLU A 150 -29.36 12.49 -21.87
C GLU A 150 -29.20 11.65 -20.59
N LEU A 151 -30.32 11.26 -19.99
CA LEU A 151 -30.31 10.43 -18.78
C LEU A 151 -30.21 8.96 -19.17
N ASP A 152 -29.29 8.23 -18.53
CA ASP A 152 -29.18 6.78 -18.71
C ASP A 152 -30.25 6.06 -17.87
N ASP A 153 -31.40 5.79 -18.48
CA ASP A 153 -32.53 5.10 -17.86
C ASP A 153 -32.13 3.72 -17.29
N THR A 154 -31.18 3.03 -17.92
CA THR A 154 -30.73 1.69 -17.49
C THR A 154 -29.92 1.79 -16.21
N LEU A 155 -29.01 2.77 -16.13
CA LEU A 155 -28.23 3.04 -14.92
C LEU A 155 -29.11 3.46 -13.74
N ILE A 156 -30.09 4.33 -13.98
CA ILE A 156 -31.04 4.77 -12.92
C ILE A 156 -31.94 3.61 -12.48
N LYS A 157 -32.41 2.75 -13.40
CA LYS A 157 -33.13 1.52 -13.03
C LYS A 157 -32.26 0.60 -12.16
N LYS A 158 -30.99 0.38 -12.53
CA LYS A 158 -30.05 -0.42 -11.73
C LYS A 158 -29.85 0.15 -10.33
N LEU A 159 -29.72 1.47 -10.19
CA LEU A 159 -29.68 2.14 -8.88
C LEU A 159 -30.94 1.83 -8.06
N SER A 160 -32.12 1.86 -8.66
CA SER A 160 -33.37 1.47 -8.00
C SER A 160 -33.31 0.03 -7.48
N PHE A 161 -32.91 -0.91 -8.35
CA PHE A 161 -32.88 -2.34 -8.05
C PHE A 161 -31.99 -2.70 -6.87
N VAL A 162 -30.87 -1.99 -6.70
CA VAL A 162 -29.88 -2.26 -5.64
C VAL A 162 -29.97 -1.28 -4.47
N SER A 163 -30.91 -0.32 -4.48
CA SER A 163 -30.98 0.76 -3.48
C SER A 163 -31.24 0.29 -2.05
N ALA A 164 -31.93 -0.83 -1.88
CA ALA A 164 -32.15 -1.48 -0.58
C ALA A 164 -30.97 -2.36 -0.14
N GLY A 165 -29.91 -2.43 -0.96
CA GLY A 165 -28.71 -3.22 -0.69
C GLY A 165 -27.80 -2.57 0.35
N ASP A 166 -27.15 -3.42 1.15
CA ASP A 166 -26.14 -3.02 2.13
C ASP A 166 -24.96 -3.99 2.08
N LEU A 167 -23.88 -3.58 1.41
CA LEU A 167 -22.75 -4.44 1.08
C LEU A 167 -21.51 -4.07 1.88
N ALA A 168 -21.01 -5.02 2.68
CA ALA A 168 -19.81 -4.81 3.50
C ALA A 168 -18.57 -4.32 2.72
N PRO A 169 -18.27 -4.81 1.49
CA PRO A 169 -17.17 -4.27 0.68
C PRO A 169 -17.32 -2.79 0.31
N ILE A 170 -18.54 -2.37 -0.09
CA ILE A 170 -18.83 -0.98 -0.45
C ILE A 170 -18.70 -0.09 0.79
N ASN A 171 -19.22 -0.54 1.93
CA ASN A 171 -19.09 0.15 3.20
C ASN A 171 -17.63 0.27 3.65
N ALA A 172 -16.82 -0.78 3.46
CA ALA A 172 -15.39 -0.74 3.79
C ALA A 172 -14.64 0.25 2.90
N PHE A 173 -14.91 0.25 1.59
CA PHE A 173 -14.30 1.16 0.63
C PHE A 173 -14.67 2.62 0.91
N ILE A 174 -15.97 2.95 0.92
CA ILE A 174 -16.45 4.31 1.17
C ILE A 174 -16.12 4.75 2.60
N GLY A 175 -16.23 3.86 3.58
CA GLY A 175 -15.88 4.13 4.97
C GLY A 175 -14.40 4.46 5.16
N GLY A 176 -13.49 3.75 4.48
CA GLY A 176 -12.06 4.07 4.48
C GLY A 176 -11.76 5.44 3.86
N LEU A 177 -12.38 5.75 2.72
CA LEU A 177 -12.27 7.07 2.08
C LEU A 177 -12.82 8.19 2.96
N ALA A 178 -14.02 8.03 3.52
CA ALA A 178 -14.66 9.02 4.37
C ALA A 178 -13.86 9.25 5.67
N ALA A 179 -13.36 8.18 6.31
CA ALA A 179 -12.48 8.30 7.47
C ALA A 179 -11.20 9.07 7.14
N GLN A 180 -10.61 8.82 5.96
CA GLN A 180 -9.46 9.58 5.51
C GLN A 180 -9.80 11.07 5.28
N GLU A 181 -10.96 11.41 4.72
CA GLU A 181 -11.40 12.81 4.58
C GLU A 181 -11.58 13.51 5.94
N VAL A 182 -12.08 12.80 6.96
CA VAL A 182 -12.14 13.33 8.34
C VAL A 182 -10.74 13.68 8.84
N MET A 183 -9.76 12.80 8.60
CA MET A 183 -8.35 13.07 8.96
C MET A 183 -7.79 14.29 8.23
N LYS A 184 -8.09 14.46 6.93
CA LYS A 184 -7.65 15.63 6.16
C LYS A 184 -8.26 16.92 6.72
N ALA A 185 -9.55 16.90 7.05
CA ALA A 185 -10.28 18.06 7.56
C ALA A 185 -9.72 18.58 8.90
N CYS A 186 -9.33 17.68 9.82
CA CYS A 186 -8.84 18.08 11.14
C CYS A 186 -7.32 18.29 11.22
N THR A 187 -6.56 17.89 10.19
CA THR A 187 -5.09 18.02 10.18
C THR A 187 -4.55 19.01 9.15
N GLY A 188 -5.34 19.36 8.12
CA GLY A 188 -4.85 20.14 6.98
C GLY A 188 -3.79 19.41 6.15
N LYS A 189 -3.67 18.08 6.29
CA LYS A 189 -2.70 17.25 5.56
C LYS A 189 -3.38 16.47 4.44
N PHE A 190 -2.73 16.45 3.27
CA PHE A 190 -3.23 15.91 2.00
C PHE A 190 -4.35 16.75 1.34
N MET A 191 -4.51 16.59 0.02
CA MET A 191 -5.57 17.25 -0.73
C MET A 191 -6.92 16.58 -0.42
N PRO A 192 -7.92 17.31 0.10
CA PRO A 192 -9.27 16.79 0.28
C PRO A 192 -9.98 16.56 -1.05
N MET A 193 -10.96 15.65 -1.07
CA MET A 193 -11.85 15.49 -2.22
C MET A 193 -12.66 16.76 -2.43
N LYS A 194 -12.73 17.25 -3.67
CA LYS A 194 -13.44 18.48 -4.03
C LYS A 194 -14.42 18.19 -5.18
N GLN A 195 -15.72 18.02 -4.95
CA GLN A 195 -16.41 17.87 -3.65
C GLN A 195 -17.26 16.58 -3.61
N TRP A 196 -17.70 16.10 -4.78
CA TRP A 196 -18.55 14.92 -4.90
C TRP A 196 -17.76 13.75 -5.48
N LEU A 197 -17.78 12.63 -4.78
CA LEU A 197 -17.22 11.37 -5.25
C LEU A 197 -18.37 10.37 -5.39
N TYR A 198 -18.59 9.89 -6.61
CA TYR A 198 -19.50 8.79 -6.90
C TYR A 198 -18.69 7.57 -7.30
N PHE A 199 -19.09 6.41 -6.81
CA PHE A 199 -18.47 5.13 -7.10
C PHE A 199 -19.56 4.09 -7.32
N ASP A 200 -19.36 3.23 -8.30
CA ASP A 200 -20.18 2.06 -8.54
C ASP A 200 -19.29 0.87 -8.89
N ALA A 201 -19.76 -0.33 -8.51
CA ALA A 201 -19.18 -1.61 -8.88
C ALA A 201 -20.25 -2.47 -9.55
N LEU A 202 -20.92 -1.91 -10.56
CA LEU A 202 -22.02 -2.60 -11.26
C LEU A 202 -21.56 -3.86 -11.99
N GLU A 203 -20.27 -3.98 -12.27
CA GLU A 203 -19.64 -5.16 -12.87
C GLU A 203 -19.64 -6.36 -11.91
N CYS A 204 -19.96 -6.17 -10.62
CA CYS A 204 -20.18 -7.27 -9.68
C CYS A 204 -21.58 -7.92 -9.83
N LEU A 205 -22.50 -7.30 -10.57
CA LEU A 205 -23.79 -7.91 -10.87
C LEU A 205 -23.59 -9.08 -11.86
N PRO A 206 -24.39 -10.15 -11.77
CA PRO A 206 -24.27 -11.27 -12.70
C PRO A 206 -24.50 -10.83 -14.15
N GLU A 207 -23.69 -11.34 -15.07
CA GLU A 207 -23.78 -11.05 -16.50
C GLU A 207 -25.10 -11.57 -17.10
N GLU A 208 -25.70 -10.78 -18.00
CA GLU A 208 -26.94 -11.14 -18.67
C GLU A 208 -26.75 -12.29 -19.70
N GLU A 209 -25.53 -12.48 -20.22
CA GLU A 209 -25.20 -13.53 -21.18
C GLU A 209 -24.78 -14.83 -20.47
N GLY A 210 -25.75 -15.68 -20.16
CA GLY A 210 -25.53 -17.07 -19.70
C GLY A 210 -25.92 -17.34 -18.25
N GLY A 211 -26.27 -16.31 -17.47
CA GLY A 211 -26.88 -16.41 -16.14
C GLY A 211 -28.40 -16.28 -16.16
N ALA A 212 -29.09 -16.84 -15.15
CA ALA A 212 -30.50 -16.53 -14.93
C ALA A 212 -30.62 -15.07 -14.47
N MET A 213 -31.43 -14.25 -15.14
CA MET A 213 -31.73 -12.88 -14.70
C MET A 213 -32.22 -12.88 -13.25
N LEU A 214 -31.66 -12.00 -12.42
CA LEU A 214 -32.11 -11.82 -11.04
C LEU A 214 -33.57 -11.34 -11.02
N THR A 215 -34.38 -12.01 -10.23
CA THR A 215 -35.81 -11.70 -10.08
C THR A 215 -36.09 -11.01 -8.74
N GLU A 216 -37.24 -10.34 -8.66
CA GLU A 216 -37.75 -9.79 -7.38
C GLU A 216 -37.83 -10.86 -6.28
N GLU A 217 -38.13 -12.12 -6.64
CA GLU A 217 -38.24 -13.23 -5.69
C GLU A 217 -36.86 -13.71 -5.19
N ASP A 218 -35.87 -13.80 -6.09
CA ASP A 218 -34.50 -14.18 -5.71
C ASP A 218 -33.90 -13.17 -4.72
N CYS A 219 -34.25 -11.89 -4.86
CA CYS A 219 -33.73 -10.76 -4.08
C CYS A 219 -34.65 -10.32 -2.93
N ALA A 220 -35.76 -11.01 -2.71
CA ALA A 220 -36.69 -10.70 -1.62
C ALA A 220 -36.06 -10.98 -0.24
N PRO A 221 -36.32 -10.14 0.79
CA PRO A 221 -35.84 -10.36 2.15
C PRO A 221 -36.26 -11.73 2.70
N ARG A 222 -35.36 -12.40 3.42
CA ARG A 222 -35.56 -13.75 3.98
C ARG A 222 -35.55 -13.75 5.52
N ASN A 223 -35.58 -12.58 6.15
CA ASN A 223 -35.35 -12.41 7.59
C ASN A 223 -34.01 -13.02 8.01
N SER A 224 -33.01 -12.82 7.14
CA SER A 224 -31.64 -13.27 7.32
C SER A 224 -30.74 -12.07 7.61
N ARG A 225 -29.63 -12.31 8.31
CA ARG A 225 -28.58 -11.31 8.46
C ARG A 225 -27.96 -10.87 7.13
N TYR A 226 -28.18 -11.64 6.06
CA TYR A 226 -27.68 -11.35 4.72
C TYR A 226 -28.70 -10.63 3.83
N ASP A 227 -29.85 -10.19 4.35
CA ASP A 227 -30.92 -9.56 3.55
C ASP A 227 -30.41 -8.35 2.73
N GLY A 228 -29.50 -7.54 3.30
CA GLY A 228 -28.87 -6.43 2.57
C GLY A 228 -28.00 -6.86 1.40
N GLN A 229 -27.37 -8.04 1.46
CA GLN A 229 -26.58 -8.59 0.36
C GLN A 229 -27.45 -9.35 -0.66
N ILE A 230 -28.45 -10.10 -0.17
CA ILE A 230 -29.45 -10.81 -0.98
C ILE A 230 -30.25 -9.82 -1.83
N ALA A 231 -30.56 -8.63 -1.32
CA ALA A 231 -31.24 -7.58 -2.09
C ALA A 231 -30.49 -7.19 -3.38
N VAL A 232 -29.17 -7.38 -3.44
CA VAL A 232 -28.35 -7.05 -4.61
C VAL A 232 -28.10 -8.28 -5.48
N PHE A 233 -27.65 -9.37 -4.88
CA PHE A 233 -27.12 -10.54 -5.61
C PHE A 233 -28.05 -11.77 -5.62
N GLY A 234 -29.15 -11.73 -4.87
CA GLY A 234 -30.09 -12.84 -4.72
C GLY A 234 -29.62 -13.96 -3.80
N ILE A 235 -30.56 -14.82 -3.41
CA ILE A 235 -30.33 -15.92 -2.46
C ILE A 235 -29.36 -16.98 -3.00
N LYS A 236 -29.36 -17.24 -4.31
CA LYS A 236 -28.52 -18.27 -4.94
C LYS A 236 -27.03 -17.98 -4.77
N LEU A 237 -26.61 -16.72 -4.96
CA LEU A 237 -25.22 -16.35 -4.72
C LEU A 237 -24.86 -16.46 -3.23
N GLN A 238 -25.79 -16.09 -2.34
CA GLN A 238 -25.57 -16.21 -0.90
C GLN A 238 -25.32 -17.67 -0.47
N GLU A 239 -26.06 -18.62 -1.04
CA GLU A 239 -25.86 -20.05 -0.82
C GLU A 239 -24.53 -20.54 -1.37
N GLU A 240 -24.10 -20.01 -2.52
CA GLU A 240 -22.80 -20.35 -3.12
C GLU A 240 -21.63 -19.83 -2.27
N LEU A 241 -21.74 -18.59 -1.76
CA LEU A 241 -20.77 -18.00 -0.82
C LEU A 241 -20.58 -18.86 0.44
N ALA A 242 -21.68 -19.42 0.97
CA ALA A 242 -21.64 -20.27 2.16
C ALA A 242 -20.85 -21.59 1.96
N LYS A 243 -20.71 -22.06 0.72
CA LYS A 243 -19.97 -23.28 0.34
C LYS A 243 -18.51 -23.02 0.01
N GLN A 244 -18.09 -21.75 -0.05
CA GLN A 244 -16.75 -21.42 -0.53
C GLN A 244 -15.63 -21.90 0.41
N ARG A 245 -14.55 -22.40 -0.18
CA ARG A 245 -13.30 -22.74 0.53
C ARG A 245 -12.18 -21.80 0.10
N TYR A 246 -11.73 -20.93 1.00
CA TYR A 246 -10.72 -19.92 0.70
C TYR A 246 -9.51 -20.02 1.62
N PHE A 247 -8.33 -19.84 1.03
CA PHE A 247 -7.08 -19.72 1.77
C PHE A 247 -6.65 -18.26 1.84
N LEU A 248 -6.60 -17.71 3.04
CA LEU A 248 -6.11 -16.37 3.33
C LEU A 248 -4.66 -16.44 3.83
N VAL A 249 -3.75 -15.83 3.09
CA VAL A 249 -2.32 -15.80 3.43
C VAL A 249 -1.95 -14.46 4.05
N GLY A 250 -1.79 -14.44 5.38
CA GLY A 250 -1.54 -13.26 6.18
C GLY A 250 -2.75 -12.82 7.00
N ALA A 251 -2.53 -12.54 8.28
CA ALA A 251 -3.51 -12.03 9.25
C ALA A 251 -3.13 -10.62 9.75
N GLY A 252 -2.39 -9.87 8.92
CA GLY A 252 -2.02 -8.48 9.16
C GLY A 252 -3.18 -7.50 8.94
N ALA A 253 -2.87 -6.26 8.52
CA ALA A 253 -3.87 -5.20 8.35
C ALA A 253 -4.93 -5.58 7.29
N ILE A 254 -4.47 -5.97 6.11
CA ILE A 254 -5.34 -6.44 5.02
C ILE A 254 -6.08 -7.71 5.46
N GLY A 255 -5.40 -8.65 6.12
CA GLY A 255 -5.99 -9.91 6.58
C GLY A 255 -7.14 -9.69 7.56
N CYS A 256 -7.01 -8.75 8.51
CA CYS A 256 -8.10 -8.39 9.42
C CYS A 256 -9.34 -7.86 8.68
N GLU A 257 -9.15 -6.97 7.71
CA GLU A 257 -10.24 -6.41 6.91
C GLU A 257 -10.90 -7.45 6.00
N LEU A 258 -10.10 -8.32 5.35
CA LEU A 258 -10.60 -9.42 4.55
C LEU A 258 -11.43 -10.39 5.38
N LEU A 259 -10.96 -10.79 6.56
CA LEU A 259 -11.71 -11.69 7.44
C LEU A 259 -13.02 -11.09 7.93
N LYS A 260 -13.03 -9.79 8.29
CA LYS A 260 -14.27 -9.08 8.61
C LYS A 260 -15.23 -9.07 7.41
N ASN A 261 -14.73 -8.80 6.20
CA ASN A 261 -15.56 -8.83 4.99
C ASN A 261 -16.07 -10.25 4.70
N PHE A 262 -15.24 -11.30 4.79
CA PHE A 262 -15.66 -12.69 4.63
C PHE A 262 -16.76 -13.07 5.62
N ALA A 263 -16.64 -12.63 6.88
CA ALA A 263 -17.66 -12.83 7.89
C ALA A 263 -19.00 -12.18 7.51
N MET A 264 -18.98 -10.93 7.07
CA MET A 264 -20.19 -10.17 6.73
C MET A 264 -20.84 -10.64 5.42
N ILE A 265 -20.03 -11.03 4.43
CA ILE A 265 -20.49 -11.62 3.16
C ILE A 265 -21.08 -13.02 3.38
N GLY A 266 -20.74 -13.69 4.48
CA GLY A 266 -21.18 -15.06 4.76
C GLY A 266 -20.38 -16.12 3.99
N LEU A 267 -19.15 -15.78 3.58
CA LEU A 267 -18.21 -16.74 2.99
C LEU A 267 -17.97 -17.87 3.98
N ALA A 268 -18.03 -19.13 3.53
CA ALA A 268 -17.87 -20.31 4.38
C ALA A 268 -18.86 -20.37 5.57
N GLY A 269 -20.05 -19.77 5.42
CA GLY A 269 -21.13 -19.80 6.40
C GLY A 269 -21.89 -21.13 6.49
N GLY A 270 -21.53 -22.13 5.69
CA GLY A 270 -22.18 -23.44 5.59
C GLY A 270 -21.17 -24.57 5.47
N GLU A 271 -21.14 -25.26 4.32
CA GLU A 271 -20.23 -26.40 4.11
C GLU A 271 -18.79 -25.99 3.74
N GLY A 272 -18.55 -24.70 3.49
CA GLY A 272 -17.24 -24.14 3.17
C GLY A 272 -16.27 -24.05 4.36
N GLU A 273 -15.11 -23.43 4.11
CA GLU A 273 -14.07 -23.18 5.12
C GLU A 273 -13.13 -22.03 4.72
N VAL A 274 -12.82 -21.14 5.65
CA VAL A 274 -11.71 -20.20 5.53
C VAL A 274 -10.52 -20.75 6.30
N ILE A 275 -9.39 -20.95 5.63
CA ILE A 275 -8.11 -21.23 6.27
C ILE A 275 -7.31 -19.94 6.27
N VAL A 276 -6.91 -19.45 7.44
CA VAL A 276 -6.02 -18.28 7.56
C VAL A 276 -4.69 -18.71 8.13
N THR A 277 -3.57 -18.31 7.51
CA THR A 277 -2.24 -18.56 8.06
C THR A 277 -1.43 -17.29 8.24
N ASP A 278 -0.70 -17.23 9.35
CA ASP A 278 0.26 -16.18 9.67
C ASP A 278 1.23 -16.71 10.74
N MET A 279 2.54 -16.56 10.52
CA MET A 279 3.55 -17.02 11.48
C MET A 279 3.83 -16.02 12.60
N ASP A 280 3.31 -14.79 12.48
CA ASP A 280 3.64 -13.72 13.41
C ASP A 280 2.74 -13.73 14.66
N THR A 281 3.33 -13.28 15.75
CA THR A 281 2.61 -12.86 16.95
C THR A 281 2.14 -11.41 16.86
N ILE A 282 1.14 -11.06 17.64
CA ILE A 282 0.60 -9.69 17.73
C ILE A 282 1.56 -8.79 18.51
N GLU A 283 1.89 -7.65 17.93
CA GLU A 283 2.67 -6.58 18.56
C GLU A 283 1.82 -5.33 18.85
N LYS A 284 2.29 -4.48 19.76
CA LYS A 284 1.61 -3.21 20.10
C LYS A 284 1.42 -2.30 18.88
N SER A 285 2.41 -2.25 17.99
CA SER A 285 2.39 -1.44 16.76
C SER A 285 1.30 -1.88 15.77
N ASN A 286 0.87 -3.14 15.85
CA ASN A 286 -0.13 -3.72 14.97
C ASN A 286 -1.55 -3.19 15.28
N LEU A 287 -1.84 -2.91 16.55
CA LEU A 287 -3.17 -2.54 17.04
C LEU A 287 -3.74 -1.27 16.40
N ASN A 288 -2.90 -0.41 15.83
CA ASN A 288 -3.33 0.80 15.13
C ASN A 288 -4.12 0.52 13.83
N ARG A 289 -3.91 -0.66 13.21
CA ARG A 289 -4.50 -1.00 11.90
C ARG A 289 -4.99 -2.45 11.78
N GLN A 290 -4.86 -3.25 12.83
CA GLN A 290 -5.28 -4.65 12.89
C GLN A 290 -6.38 -4.78 13.96
N PHE A 291 -7.55 -4.22 13.65
CA PHE A 291 -8.62 -3.97 14.63
C PHE A 291 -9.29 -5.23 15.18
N LEU A 292 -8.98 -6.43 14.66
CA LEU A 292 -9.42 -7.69 15.27
C LEU A 292 -8.68 -8.00 16.57
N PHE A 293 -7.54 -7.35 16.81
CA PHE A 293 -6.70 -7.57 17.98
C PHE A 293 -6.93 -6.53 19.07
N ARG A 294 -6.63 -6.90 20.31
CA ARG A 294 -6.73 -6.02 21.47
C ARG A 294 -5.39 -5.95 22.23
N PRO A 295 -5.20 -4.96 23.11
CA PRO A 295 -3.98 -4.85 23.91
C PRO A 295 -3.64 -6.10 24.73
N TRP A 296 -4.65 -6.89 25.14
CA TRP A 296 -4.47 -8.15 25.87
C TRP A 296 -4.19 -9.37 24.97
N ASP A 297 -4.14 -9.17 23.65
CA ASP A 297 -3.78 -10.21 22.69
C ASP A 297 -2.31 -10.14 22.24
N VAL A 298 -1.55 -9.15 22.72
CA VAL A 298 -0.11 -9.05 22.45
C VAL A 298 0.58 -10.36 22.84
N THR A 299 1.53 -10.79 22.01
CA THR A 299 2.23 -12.09 22.01
C THR A 299 1.41 -13.32 21.64
N LYS A 300 0.09 -13.21 21.38
CA LYS A 300 -0.69 -14.32 20.79
C LYS A 300 -0.50 -14.35 19.28
N MET A 301 -0.79 -15.49 18.67
CA MET A 301 -0.71 -15.66 17.21
C MET A 301 -1.82 -14.88 16.51
N LYS A 302 -1.45 -14.18 15.43
CA LYS A 302 -2.40 -13.34 14.67
C LYS A 302 -3.55 -14.16 14.08
N SER A 303 -3.23 -15.27 13.42
CA SER A 303 -4.21 -16.11 12.71
C SER A 303 -5.28 -16.69 13.62
N GLU A 304 -4.90 -17.32 14.74
CA GLU A 304 -5.84 -17.89 15.71
C GLU A 304 -6.70 -16.83 16.40
N THR A 305 -6.08 -15.72 16.79
CA THR A 305 -6.80 -14.61 17.44
C THR A 305 -7.80 -13.96 16.48
N ALA A 306 -7.42 -13.76 15.21
CA ALA A 306 -8.30 -13.21 14.19
C ALA A 306 -9.47 -14.16 13.90
N ALA A 307 -9.20 -15.46 13.79
CA ALA A 307 -10.24 -16.48 13.63
C ALA A 307 -11.25 -16.48 14.78
N ALA A 308 -10.78 -16.35 16.02
CA ALA A 308 -11.64 -16.26 17.20
C ALA A 308 -12.50 -14.98 17.20
N ALA A 309 -11.92 -13.83 16.85
CA ALA A 309 -12.64 -12.56 16.77
C ALA A 309 -13.74 -12.59 15.69
N VAL A 310 -13.44 -13.18 14.53
CA VAL A 310 -14.37 -13.26 13.40
C VAL A 310 -15.54 -14.21 13.67
N LYS A 311 -15.31 -15.31 14.40
CA LYS A 311 -16.39 -16.19 14.88
C LYS A 311 -17.39 -15.46 15.78
N GLN A 312 -16.97 -14.43 16.52
CA GLN A 312 -17.90 -13.60 17.30
C GLN A 312 -18.75 -12.68 16.40
N MET A 313 -18.19 -12.17 15.31
CA MET A 313 -18.93 -11.35 14.33
C MET A 313 -19.96 -12.19 13.57
N ASN A 314 -19.57 -13.38 13.15
CA ASN A 314 -20.46 -14.32 12.49
C ASN A 314 -20.25 -15.75 12.99
N PRO A 315 -21.12 -16.26 13.89
CA PRO A 315 -21.01 -17.62 14.41
C PRO A 315 -21.10 -18.73 13.35
N SER A 316 -21.69 -18.45 12.19
CA SER A 316 -21.82 -19.41 11.09
C SER A 316 -20.53 -19.61 10.30
N ILE A 317 -19.56 -18.69 10.39
CA ILE A 317 -18.31 -18.82 9.61
C ILE A 317 -17.46 -19.98 10.11
N ARG A 318 -17.09 -20.87 9.20
CA ARG A 318 -16.12 -21.93 9.46
C ARG A 318 -14.73 -21.42 9.13
N ILE A 319 -13.92 -21.22 10.16
CA ILE A 319 -12.57 -20.69 10.02
C ILE A 319 -11.57 -21.42 10.92
N THR A 320 -10.40 -21.69 10.34
CA THR A 320 -9.27 -22.41 10.95
C THR A 320 -8.01 -21.54 10.83
N GLY A 321 -7.32 -21.31 11.97
CA GLY A 321 -6.09 -20.53 12.03
C GLY A 321 -4.85 -21.43 12.04
N HIS A 322 -3.95 -21.25 11.07
CA HIS A 322 -2.65 -21.90 10.96
C HIS A 322 -1.53 -20.91 11.33
N GLN A 323 -0.39 -21.43 11.78
CA GLN A 323 0.75 -20.63 12.25
C GLN A 323 1.96 -20.76 11.32
N ASN A 324 1.74 -21.22 10.08
CA ASN A 324 2.81 -21.61 9.18
C ASN A 324 3.20 -20.44 8.28
N ARG A 325 4.52 -20.19 8.17
CA ARG A 325 5.05 -19.28 7.15
C ARG A 325 4.92 -19.94 5.79
N VAL A 326 4.07 -19.38 4.94
CA VAL A 326 3.92 -19.86 3.57
C VAL A 326 5.24 -19.72 2.81
N GLY A 327 5.64 -20.81 2.16
CA GLY A 327 6.91 -20.94 1.45
C GLY A 327 7.25 -22.41 1.20
N PRO A 328 8.35 -22.68 0.47
CA PRO A 328 8.76 -24.04 0.11
C PRO A 328 8.86 -24.99 1.30
N GLU A 329 9.19 -24.49 2.48
CA GLU A 329 9.36 -25.29 3.69
C GLU A 329 8.04 -25.87 4.23
N THR A 330 6.89 -25.32 3.81
CA THR A 330 5.56 -25.68 4.31
C THR A 330 4.69 -26.41 3.29
N GLU A 331 5.25 -26.83 2.15
CA GLU A 331 4.52 -27.57 1.11
C GLU A 331 4.04 -28.95 1.57
N ARG A 332 4.60 -29.50 2.65
CA ARG A 332 4.07 -30.72 3.29
C ARG A 332 2.76 -30.48 4.04
N VAL A 333 2.48 -29.24 4.42
CA VAL A 333 1.23 -28.84 5.09
C VAL A 333 0.22 -28.36 4.05
N TYR A 334 0.69 -27.60 3.06
CA TYR A 334 -0.10 -27.06 1.95
C TYR A 334 0.21 -27.83 0.67
N ASP A 335 -0.09 -29.13 0.71
CA ASP A 335 0.16 -30.08 -0.36
C ASP A 335 -0.89 -30.00 -1.49
N ASP A 336 -0.85 -30.97 -2.40
CA ASP A 336 -1.76 -31.04 -3.54
C ASP A 336 -3.22 -31.12 -3.08
N ASP A 337 -3.53 -32.01 -2.12
CA ASP A 337 -4.88 -32.20 -1.59
C ASP A 337 -5.43 -30.90 -0.97
N PHE A 338 -4.58 -30.17 -0.24
CA PHE A 338 -4.95 -28.87 0.30
C PHE A 338 -5.37 -27.90 -0.81
N PHE A 339 -4.49 -27.66 -1.79
CA PHE A 339 -4.77 -26.69 -2.85
C PHE A 339 -5.91 -27.12 -3.76
N GLU A 340 -6.01 -28.40 -4.13
CA GLU A 340 -7.09 -28.91 -4.99
C GLU A 340 -8.47 -28.64 -4.40
N SER A 341 -8.57 -28.71 -3.06
CA SER A 341 -9.82 -28.50 -2.33
C SER A 341 -10.28 -27.03 -2.23
N LEU A 342 -9.43 -26.07 -2.58
CA LEU A 342 -9.75 -24.63 -2.52
C LEU A 342 -10.57 -24.16 -3.72
N HIS A 343 -11.41 -23.15 -3.50
CA HIS A 343 -12.06 -22.40 -4.57
C HIS A 343 -11.28 -21.13 -4.93
N GLY A 344 -10.47 -20.59 -4.02
CA GLY A 344 -9.64 -19.43 -4.27
C GLY A 344 -8.66 -19.12 -3.14
N VAL A 345 -7.74 -18.20 -3.43
CA VAL A 345 -6.73 -17.69 -2.51
C VAL A 345 -6.85 -16.17 -2.41
N ALA A 346 -6.67 -15.62 -1.21
CA ALA A 346 -6.54 -14.19 -1.00
C ALA A 346 -5.23 -13.89 -0.27
N ASN A 347 -4.42 -12.99 -0.84
CA ASN A 347 -3.17 -12.56 -0.25
C ASN A 347 -3.38 -11.31 0.62
N ALA A 348 -2.72 -11.31 1.77
CA ALA A 348 -2.61 -10.22 2.73
C ALA A 348 -1.15 -10.08 3.22
N LEU A 349 -0.23 -10.14 2.25
CA LEU A 349 1.22 -10.25 2.46
C LEU A 349 1.90 -8.87 2.50
N ASP A 350 3.12 -8.82 3.02
CA ASP A 350 3.92 -7.58 3.16
C ASP A 350 5.24 -7.58 2.38
N ASN A 351 5.59 -8.70 1.74
CA ASN A 351 6.81 -8.86 0.95
C ASN A 351 6.52 -9.45 -0.43
N VAL A 352 7.39 -9.16 -1.40
CA VAL A 352 7.23 -9.58 -2.80
C VAL A 352 7.50 -11.08 -2.96
N ASP A 353 8.44 -11.64 -2.21
CA ASP A 353 8.82 -13.06 -2.34
C ASP A 353 7.65 -14.01 -2.04
N ALA A 354 6.90 -13.75 -0.97
CA ALA A 354 5.73 -14.53 -0.62
C ALA A 354 4.59 -14.37 -1.64
N ARG A 355 4.42 -13.16 -2.22
CA ARG A 355 3.44 -12.92 -3.30
C ARG A 355 3.79 -13.75 -4.53
N MET A 356 5.05 -13.70 -4.96
CA MET A 356 5.57 -14.47 -6.09
C MET A 356 5.47 -15.98 -5.84
N TYR A 357 5.69 -16.44 -4.60
CA TYR A 357 5.47 -17.84 -4.23
C TYR A 357 4.01 -18.24 -4.38
N MET A 358 3.07 -17.47 -3.82
CA MET A 358 1.65 -17.78 -3.89
C MET A 358 1.09 -17.70 -5.31
N ASP A 359 1.55 -16.74 -6.11
CA ASP A 359 1.23 -16.65 -7.53
C ASP A 359 1.59 -17.94 -8.27
N ARG A 360 2.84 -18.42 -8.12
CA ARG A 360 3.29 -19.68 -8.74
C ARG A 360 2.44 -20.88 -8.31
N ARG A 361 2.09 -20.99 -7.03
CA ARG A 361 1.22 -22.07 -6.53
C ARG A 361 -0.18 -21.97 -7.14
N CYS A 362 -0.77 -20.76 -7.17
CA CYS A 362 -2.11 -20.55 -7.75
C CYS A 362 -2.15 -20.85 -9.24
N VAL A 363 -1.12 -20.49 -10.00
CA VAL A 363 -0.98 -20.85 -11.43
C VAL A 363 -0.90 -22.37 -11.58
N TYR A 364 -0.08 -23.06 -10.78
CA TYR A 364 0.08 -24.51 -10.85
C TYR A 364 -1.24 -25.26 -10.58
N TYR A 365 -1.96 -24.92 -9.51
CA TYR A 365 -3.23 -25.55 -9.14
C TYR A 365 -4.47 -24.93 -9.78
N ARG A 366 -4.29 -23.93 -10.66
CA ARG A 366 -5.36 -23.22 -11.37
C ARG A 366 -6.40 -22.65 -10.40
N LYS A 367 -5.93 -21.97 -9.36
CA LYS A 367 -6.80 -21.31 -8.37
C LYS A 367 -6.83 -19.80 -8.62
N PRO A 368 -8.02 -19.17 -8.55
CA PRO A 368 -8.12 -17.71 -8.51
C PRO A 368 -7.32 -17.13 -7.35
N LEU A 369 -6.63 -16.02 -7.60
CA LEU A 369 -5.86 -15.28 -6.61
C LEU A 369 -6.33 -13.82 -6.54
N LEU A 370 -6.67 -13.39 -5.33
CA LEU A 370 -6.95 -11.99 -4.99
C LEU A 370 -5.70 -11.39 -4.35
N GLU A 371 -5.02 -10.49 -5.05
CA GLU A 371 -3.81 -9.80 -4.58
C GLU A 371 -4.10 -8.35 -4.21
N SER A 372 -3.47 -7.88 -3.13
CA SER A 372 -3.58 -6.49 -2.70
C SER A 372 -2.37 -6.01 -1.91
N GLY A 373 -2.05 -4.72 -2.04
CA GLY A 373 -0.93 -4.07 -1.37
C GLY A 373 -1.27 -2.67 -0.90
N THR A 374 -0.57 -2.20 0.13
CA THR A 374 -0.71 -0.84 0.66
C THR A 374 0.64 -0.24 1.01
N LEU A 375 0.83 1.05 0.72
CA LEU A 375 1.99 1.84 1.14
C LEU A 375 1.53 3.24 1.55
N GLY A 376 1.42 3.49 2.85
CA GLY A 376 0.89 4.74 3.38
C GLY A 376 -0.56 4.97 2.92
N THR A 377 -0.81 6.05 2.18
CA THR A 377 -2.14 6.37 1.61
C THR A 377 -2.38 5.74 0.23
N LYS A 378 -1.43 4.97 -0.29
CA LYS A 378 -1.54 4.28 -1.58
C LYS A 378 -1.99 2.84 -1.36
N GLY A 379 -2.75 2.31 -2.31
CA GLY A 379 -3.09 0.89 -2.36
C GLY A 379 -3.31 0.43 -3.80
N ASN A 380 -3.16 -0.86 -4.03
CA ASN A 380 -3.44 -1.51 -5.31
C ASN A 380 -4.18 -2.83 -5.07
N VAL A 381 -4.96 -3.24 -6.06
CA VAL A 381 -5.67 -4.54 -6.10
C VAL A 381 -5.42 -5.14 -7.47
N GLN A 382 -5.15 -6.45 -7.52
CA GLN A 382 -5.01 -7.21 -8.74
C GLN A 382 -5.74 -8.55 -8.58
N VAL A 383 -6.46 -8.96 -9.62
CA VAL A 383 -7.15 -10.25 -9.66
C VAL A 383 -6.49 -11.14 -10.71
N VAL A 384 -6.20 -12.38 -10.34
CA VAL A 384 -5.69 -13.41 -11.24
C VAL A 384 -6.74 -14.50 -11.40
N ILE A 385 -7.32 -14.61 -12.58
CA ILE A 385 -8.33 -15.62 -12.93
C ILE A 385 -7.70 -16.66 -13.87
N PRO A 386 -7.70 -17.95 -13.49
CA PRO A 386 -7.14 -19.02 -14.30
C PRO A 386 -7.73 -19.02 -15.72
N PHE A 387 -6.84 -19.16 -16.72
CA PHE A 387 -7.20 -19.19 -18.15
C PHE A 387 -7.84 -17.92 -18.70
N LEU A 388 -7.78 -16.79 -17.98
CA LEU A 388 -8.35 -15.52 -18.42
C LEU A 388 -7.36 -14.37 -18.33
N THR A 389 -6.75 -14.15 -17.17
CA THR A 389 -5.81 -13.03 -16.94
C THR A 389 -4.37 -13.52 -16.91
N GLU A 390 -3.42 -12.58 -17.00
CA GLU A 390 -2.04 -12.85 -16.64
C GLU A 390 -1.88 -13.09 -15.12
N SER A 391 -0.73 -13.67 -14.74
CA SER A 391 -0.35 -13.90 -13.34
C SER A 391 0.29 -12.66 -12.72
N TYR A 392 0.41 -12.60 -11.39
CA TYR A 392 1.07 -11.47 -10.72
C TYR A 392 2.52 -11.28 -11.21
N SER A 393 3.25 -12.40 -11.36
CA SER A 393 4.65 -12.41 -11.81
C SER A 393 4.87 -12.14 -13.31
N SER A 394 3.80 -11.94 -14.09
CA SER A 394 3.90 -11.60 -15.52
C SER A 394 4.34 -10.16 -15.76
N SER A 395 4.19 -9.29 -14.77
CA SER A 395 4.66 -7.90 -14.80
C SER A 395 5.80 -7.70 -13.80
N GLN A 396 6.67 -6.72 -14.08
CA GLN A 396 7.84 -6.43 -13.24
C GLN A 396 7.66 -5.10 -12.52
N ASP A 397 7.60 -5.16 -11.20
CA ASP A 397 7.68 -3.98 -10.35
C ASP A 397 9.11 -3.41 -10.35
N PRO A 398 9.26 -2.07 -10.20
CA PRO A 398 10.58 -1.48 -10.01
C PRO A 398 11.29 -2.11 -8.82
N PRO A 399 12.58 -2.46 -8.94
CA PRO A 399 13.32 -3.03 -7.83
C PRO A 399 13.43 -2.02 -6.69
N GLU A 400 13.61 -2.53 -5.46
CA GLU A 400 13.98 -1.69 -4.34
C GLU A 400 15.25 -0.89 -4.67
N LYS A 401 15.28 0.37 -4.24
CA LYS A 401 16.45 1.22 -4.45
C LYS A 401 17.61 0.69 -3.63
N SER A 402 18.60 0.09 -4.30
CA SER A 402 19.86 -0.29 -3.68
C SER A 402 20.84 0.88 -3.70
N ILE A 403 21.46 1.18 -2.56
CA ILE A 403 22.54 2.18 -2.47
C ILE A 403 23.85 1.53 -2.96
N PRO A 404 24.60 2.15 -3.88
CA PRO A 404 25.89 1.63 -4.30
C PRO A 404 26.85 1.43 -3.12
N ILE A 405 27.57 0.30 -3.11
CA ILE A 405 28.46 -0.07 -2.01
C ILE A 405 29.54 1.00 -1.76
N CYS A 406 30.08 1.62 -2.81
CA CYS A 406 31.09 2.68 -2.68
C CYS A 406 30.54 3.92 -1.94
N THR A 407 29.30 4.32 -2.25
CA THR A 407 28.60 5.41 -1.58
C THR A 407 28.36 5.08 -0.11
N LEU A 408 27.90 3.86 0.19
CA LEU A 408 27.63 3.43 1.55
C LEU A 408 28.90 3.32 2.41
N LYS A 409 30.00 2.84 1.83
CA LYS A 409 31.25 2.61 2.58
C LYS A 409 32.10 3.87 2.76
N ASN A 410 32.19 4.74 1.75
CA ASN A 410 33.19 5.81 1.74
C ASN A 410 32.61 7.21 1.50
N PHE A 411 31.53 7.33 0.71
CA PHE A 411 31.03 8.63 0.24
C PHE A 411 29.52 8.84 0.50
N PRO A 412 29.04 8.76 1.76
CA PRO A 412 27.64 9.01 2.06
C PRO A 412 27.34 10.51 1.96
N ASN A 413 26.27 10.87 1.23
CA ASN A 413 25.81 12.26 1.04
C ASN A 413 24.34 12.47 1.48
N ALA A 414 23.69 11.42 1.97
CA ALA A 414 22.31 11.44 2.45
C ALA A 414 22.19 10.65 3.76
N ILE A 415 21.18 10.95 4.57
CA ILE A 415 20.99 10.32 5.88
C ILE A 415 20.67 8.83 5.75
N GLU A 416 20.00 8.43 4.67
CA GLU A 416 19.67 7.05 4.36
C GLU A 416 20.93 6.19 4.18
N HIS A 417 22.02 6.78 3.65
CA HIS A 417 23.27 6.07 3.45
C HIS A 417 23.92 5.70 4.78
N THR A 418 23.95 6.63 5.74
CA THR A 418 24.52 6.37 7.07
C THR A 418 23.63 5.47 7.92
N LEU A 419 22.30 5.52 7.74
CA LEU A 419 21.36 4.60 8.37
C LEU A 419 21.56 3.16 7.87
N GLN A 420 21.69 2.95 6.56
CA GLN A 420 21.98 1.62 6.01
C GLN A 420 23.35 1.12 6.45
N TRP A 421 24.38 1.98 6.42
CA TRP A 421 25.70 1.63 6.97
C TRP A 421 25.63 1.21 8.44
N ALA A 422 24.89 1.95 9.28
CA ALA A 422 24.75 1.63 10.70
C ALA A 422 24.00 0.30 10.93
N ARG A 423 23.02 -0.02 10.06
CA ARG A 423 22.31 -1.29 10.08
C ARG A 423 23.24 -2.46 9.74
N ASP A 424 24.11 -2.28 8.74
CA ASP A 424 25.11 -3.26 8.32
C ASP A 424 26.18 -3.46 9.41
N GLU A 425 26.65 -2.37 10.04
CA GLU A 425 27.57 -2.45 11.21
C GLU A 425 26.91 -3.21 12.36
N PHE A 426 25.62 -3.00 12.63
CA PHE A 426 24.92 -3.74 13.68
C PHE A 426 24.90 -5.26 13.41
N GLU A 427 24.54 -5.70 12.19
CA GLU A 427 24.62 -7.12 11.82
C GLU A 427 26.05 -7.64 11.93
N GLY A 428 27.01 -6.89 11.38
CA GLY A 428 28.41 -7.27 11.26
C GLY A 428 29.15 -7.35 12.60
N LEU A 429 28.71 -6.60 13.62
CA LEU A 429 29.33 -6.60 14.94
C LEU A 429 28.67 -7.60 15.90
N PHE A 430 27.34 -7.66 15.91
CA PHE A 430 26.62 -8.33 17.00
C PHE A 430 25.99 -9.67 16.61
N LYS A 431 25.68 -9.87 15.32
CA LYS A 431 25.00 -11.07 14.85
C LYS A 431 25.93 -12.03 14.12
N GLN A 432 26.53 -11.58 13.01
CA GLN A 432 27.31 -12.46 12.13
C GLN A 432 28.52 -13.11 12.85
N PRO A 433 29.35 -12.38 13.62
CA PRO A 433 30.47 -13.00 14.34
C PRO A 433 30.00 -14.01 15.40
N SER A 434 28.91 -13.69 16.10
CA SER A 434 28.29 -14.56 17.12
C SER A 434 27.79 -15.87 16.51
N GLU A 435 27.08 -15.80 15.38
CA GLU A 435 26.60 -16.97 14.64
C GLU A 435 27.77 -17.82 14.11
N ASN A 436 28.79 -17.18 13.53
CA ASN A 436 29.98 -17.87 13.05
C ASN A 436 30.74 -18.58 14.18
N ALA A 437 30.90 -17.93 15.33
CA ALA A 437 31.56 -18.52 16.50
C ALA A 437 30.75 -19.72 17.04
N MET A 438 29.42 -19.61 17.11
CA MET A 438 28.56 -20.72 17.52
C MET A 438 28.64 -21.90 16.52
N GLN A 439 28.59 -21.64 15.22
CA GLN A 439 28.71 -22.67 14.19
C GLN A 439 30.08 -23.34 14.22
N TYR A 440 31.15 -22.58 14.44
CA TYR A 440 32.50 -23.12 14.61
C TYR A 440 32.58 -24.11 15.79
N LEU A 441 31.89 -23.82 16.90
CA LEU A 441 31.88 -24.67 18.09
C LEU A 441 30.96 -25.89 17.97
N THR A 442 29.91 -25.82 17.15
CA THR A 442 28.85 -26.84 17.09
C THR A 442 28.92 -27.75 15.86
N ASP A 443 29.48 -27.26 14.75
CA ASP A 443 29.52 -27.99 13.49
C ASP A 443 30.95 -28.40 13.11
N ALA A 444 31.22 -29.71 13.20
CA ALA A 444 32.52 -30.30 12.86
C ALA A 444 32.97 -30.04 11.41
N LYS A 445 32.05 -29.70 10.49
CA LYS A 445 32.35 -29.42 9.08
C LYS A 445 32.45 -27.92 8.79
N PHE A 446 32.30 -27.04 9.78
CA PHE A 446 32.34 -25.59 9.58
C PHE A 446 33.61 -25.15 8.85
N LEU A 447 34.79 -25.57 9.34
CA LEU A 447 36.07 -25.16 8.75
C LEU A 447 36.20 -25.57 7.28
N GLU A 448 35.79 -26.80 6.94
CA GLU A 448 35.82 -27.30 5.57
C GLU A 448 34.90 -26.47 4.65
N ARG A 449 33.71 -26.11 5.13
CA ARG A 449 32.78 -25.27 4.36
C ARG A 449 33.29 -23.85 4.20
N THR A 450 33.81 -23.26 5.26
CA THR A 450 34.32 -21.88 5.26
C THR A 450 35.50 -21.73 4.31
N LEU A 451 36.40 -22.71 4.25
CA LEU A 451 37.54 -22.69 3.31
C LEU A 451 37.14 -22.84 1.83
N LYS A 452 35.91 -23.29 1.55
CA LYS A 452 35.36 -23.39 0.19
C LYS A 452 34.67 -22.10 -0.26
N LEU A 453 34.54 -21.09 0.61
CA LEU A 453 33.96 -19.79 0.26
C LEU A 453 34.88 -19.01 -0.71
N PRO A 454 34.30 -18.20 -1.61
CA PRO A 454 35.07 -17.46 -2.60
C PRO A 454 35.83 -16.26 -2.02
N GLY A 455 36.98 -15.94 -2.62
CA GLY A 455 37.71 -14.69 -2.38
C GLY A 455 38.26 -14.55 -0.95
N ALA A 456 38.06 -13.38 -0.34
CA ALA A 456 38.54 -13.06 1.00
C ALA A 456 37.61 -13.52 2.13
N GLN A 457 36.41 -14.02 1.81
CA GLN A 457 35.42 -14.44 2.81
C GLN A 457 35.93 -15.48 3.82
N PRO A 458 36.74 -16.50 3.45
CA PRO A 458 37.28 -17.42 4.43
C PRO A 458 38.11 -16.71 5.52
N LEU A 459 38.90 -15.71 5.14
CA LEU A 459 39.73 -14.95 6.07
C LEU A 459 38.86 -14.09 6.99
N GLU A 460 37.88 -13.37 6.44
CA GLU A 460 36.97 -12.53 7.21
C GLU A 460 36.20 -13.33 8.26
N VAL A 461 35.67 -14.50 7.88
CA VAL A 461 34.92 -15.39 8.78
C VAL A 461 35.82 -15.94 9.88
N LEU A 462 37.01 -16.44 9.55
CA LEU A 462 37.92 -17.00 10.55
C LEU A 462 38.51 -15.94 11.48
N GLU A 463 38.80 -14.75 10.96
CA GLU A 463 39.25 -13.62 11.78
C GLU A 463 38.15 -13.16 12.74
N ALA A 464 36.90 -13.10 12.29
CA ALA A 464 35.76 -12.79 13.16
C ALA A 464 35.61 -13.82 14.30
N VAL A 465 35.69 -15.12 13.99
CA VAL A 465 35.65 -16.19 15.01
C VAL A 465 36.80 -16.05 16.01
N TYR A 466 38.01 -15.81 15.52
CA TYR A 466 39.18 -15.64 16.38
C TYR A 466 39.07 -14.41 17.29
N LYS A 467 38.59 -13.29 16.76
CA LYS A 467 38.31 -12.08 17.55
C LYS A 467 37.27 -12.36 18.63
N SER A 468 36.13 -12.93 18.27
CA SER A 468 35.04 -13.19 19.21
C SER A 468 35.39 -14.18 20.33
N LEU A 469 36.20 -15.21 20.03
CA LEU A 469 36.52 -16.26 21.00
C LEU A 469 37.79 -16.01 21.81
N VAL A 470 38.73 -15.20 21.31
CA VAL A 470 40.06 -15.05 21.92
C VAL A 470 40.44 -13.59 22.17
N ILE A 471 40.48 -12.76 21.12
CA ILE A 471 41.08 -11.42 21.23
C ILE A 471 40.17 -10.42 21.94
N ASP A 472 38.90 -10.37 21.53
CA ASP A 472 37.92 -9.38 21.98
C ASP A 472 36.88 -10.01 22.93
N CYS A 473 37.18 -11.19 23.51
CA CYS A 473 36.28 -11.86 24.45
C CYS A 473 36.24 -11.08 25.79
N PRO A 474 35.12 -10.41 26.15
CA PRO A 474 35.09 -9.60 27.35
C PRO A 474 34.92 -10.47 28.61
N HIS A 475 35.62 -10.12 29.69
CA HIS A 475 35.47 -10.79 30.99
C HIS A 475 34.69 -9.94 32.00
N SER A 476 34.45 -8.67 31.70
CA SER A 476 33.70 -7.74 32.52
C SER A 476 32.97 -6.69 31.68
N TRP A 477 31.99 -6.01 32.28
CA TRP A 477 31.33 -4.86 31.65
C TRP A 477 32.31 -3.75 31.25
N ALA A 478 33.36 -3.52 32.04
CA ALA A 478 34.38 -2.51 31.75
C ALA A 478 35.17 -2.83 30.47
N ASP A 479 35.39 -4.12 30.17
CA ASP A 479 36.04 -4.55 28.93
C ASP A 479 35.15 -4.23 27.72
N CYS A 480 33.83 -4.45 27.84
CA CYS A 480 32.87 -4.09 26.78
C CYS A 480 32.89 -2.57 26.51
N VAL A 481 32.95 -1.74 27.55
CA VAL A 481 33.04 -0.27 27.41
C VAL A 481 34.35 0.13 26.72
N THR A 482 35.44 -0.53 27.07
CA THR A 482 36.77 -0.30 26.47
C THR A 482 36.74 -0.67 24.99
N TRP A 483 36.22 -1.86 24.64
CA TRP A 483 36.03 -2.29 23.26
C TRP A 483 35.17 -1.29 22.47
N ALA A 484 34.04 -0.85 23.02
CA ALA A 484 33.16 0.12 22.35
C ALA A 484 33.88 1.45 22.08
N ARG A 485 34.70 1.94 23.02
CA ARG A 485 35.52 3.15 22.84
C ARG A 485 36.58 2.98 21.75
N HIS A 486 37.23 1.81 21.68
CA HIS A 486 38.19 1.50 20.62
C HIS A 486 37.52 1.40 19.25
N HIS A 487 36.39 0.71 19.17
CA HIS A 487 35.60 0.60 17.94
C HIS A 487 35.14 1.97 17.45
N TRP A 488 34.67 2.85 18.34
CA TRP A 488 34.32 4.24 18.01
C TRP A 488 35.52 5.01 17.42
N GLN A 489 36.72 4.85 17.99
CA GLN A 489 37.94 5.46 17.44
C GLN A 489 38.22 4.96 16.03
N CYS A 490 38.10 3.65 15.82
CA CYS A 490 38.37 3.04 14.53
C CYS A 490 37.41 3.57 13.46
N GLN A 491 36.10 3.53 13.72
CA GLN A 491 35.10 3.89 12.72
C GLN A 491 35.02 5.40 12.46
N TYR A 492 35.00 6.20 13.52
CA TYR A 492 34.70 7.64 13.40
C TYR A 492 35.94 8.53 13.40
N SER A 493 37.14 7.96 13.50
CA SER A 493 38.39 8.73 13.41
C SER A 493 39.44 8.06 12.55
N ASN A 494 39.87 6.83 12.86
CA ASN A 494 40.98 6.19 12.13
C ASN A 494 40.62 5.96 10.65
N ASN A 495 39.43 5.40 10.39
CA ASN A 495 38.96 5.15 9.03
C ASN A 495 38.77 6.45 8.24
N ILE A 496 38.29 7.51 8.89
CA ILE A 496 38.15 8.84 8.28
C ILE A 496 39.52 9.44 7.95
N HIS A 497 40.49 9.37 8.87
CA HIS A 497 41.86 9.80 8.59
C HIS A 497 42.49 9.00 7.45
N GLN A 498 42.26 7.69 7.40
CA GLN A 498 42.74 6.83 6.32
C GLN A 498 42.11 7.21 4.98
N LEU A 499 40.81 7.54 4.96
CA LEU A 499 40.13 8.00 3.76
C LEU A 499 40.70 9.33 3.26
N LEU A 500 40.88 10.30 4.16
CA LEU A 500 41.47 11.62 3.83
C LEU A 500 42.96 11.53 3.44
N HIS A 501 43.67 10.52 3.93
CA HIS A 501 45.03 10.23 3.48
C HIS A 501 45.03 9.71 2.04
N ASN A 502 44.11 8.82 1.69
CA ASN A 502 43.99 8.25 0.35
C ASN A 502 43.41 9.25 -0.66
N PHE A 503 42.51 10.12 -0.20
CA PHE A 503 41.88 11.18 -0.97
C PHE A 503 42.02 12.52 -0.25
N PRO A 504 43.14 13.23 -0.43
CA PRO A 504 43.34 14.53 0.18
C PRO A 504 42.23 15.53 -0.21
N PRO A 505 41.78 16.42 0.71
CA PRO A 505 40.68 17.36 0.45
C PRO A 505 40.87 18.27 -0.77
N GLU A 506 42.12 18.59 -1.10
CA GLU A 506 42.48 19.47 -2.22
C GLU A 506 42.87 18.70 -3.49
N GLN A 507 42.64 17.37 -3.52
CA GLN A 507 42.96 16.55 -4.68
C GLN A 507 42.07 16.93 -5.87
N VAL A 508 42.70 17.33 -6.98
CA VAL A 508 42.00 17.63 -8.23
C VAL A 508 41.93 16.36 -9.09
N TYR A 509 40.72 15.98 -9.48
CA TYR A 509 40.47 14.82 -10.33
C TYR A 509 40.58 15.21 -11.82
N GLY A 510 41.06 14.28 -12.65
CA GLY A 510 40.91 14.41 -14.10
C GLY A 510 39.42 14.37 -14.48
N THR A 511 39.04 15.03 -15.56
CA THR A 511 37.65 15.16 -16.03
C THR A 511 36.92 13.82 -16.29
N LEU A 512 37.64 12.70 -16.36
CA LEU A 512 37.08 11.34 -16.50
C LEU A 512 36.93 10.58 -15.16
N SER A 513 37.61 11.01 -14.09
CA SER A 513 37.60 10.34 -12.78
C SER A 513 36.57 10.89 -11.79
N ALA A 514 35.97 12.05 -12.09
CA ALA A 514 34.98 12.70 -11.23
C ALA A 514 33.58 12.04 -11.29
N LEU A 515 33.34 11.12 -12.23
CA LEU A 515 32.07 10.40 -12.41
C LEU A 515 31.92 9.17 -11.49
N ALA A 516 32.96 8.80 -10.73
CA ALA A 516 32.99 7.59 -9.91
C ALA A 516 32.94 7.85 -8.39
N MET A 517 32.91 9.11 -7.96
CA MET A 517 32.66 9.56 -6.59
C MET A 517 31.35 10.35 -6.56
#